data_AF-A0A6L6XE19-F1
#
_entry.id   AF-A0A6L6XE19-F1
#
_cell.length_a   1.000
_cell.length_b   1.000
_cell.length_c   1.000
_cell.angle_alpha   90.00
_cell.angle_beta   90.00
_cell.angle_gamma   90.00
#
_symmetry.space_group_name_H-M   'P 1'
#
loop_
_entity.id
_entity.type
_entity.pdbx_description
1 polymer ?
#
loop_
_entity_poly.entity_id
_entity_poly.type
_entity_poly.pdbx_seq_one_letter_code
_entity_poly.pdbx_strand_id
1 'polypeptide(L)'
;MKNSELKEYLNTFSDDAPISVILANPRKRKRYEITGTFCVKDLGQPVFCIEVGKEVDMDAEEIAACEESERNADDLEGQMEITDFPEVLP
;
A
#
# COMPACT_ATOMS: atom_id res chain seq x y z
N MET A 1 9.84 3.54 2.00
CA MET A 1 9.38 4.81 2.63
C MET A 1 9.59 4.73 4.14
N LYS A 2 10.21 5.76 4.75
CA LYS A 2 10.44 5.89 6.20
C LYS A 2 9.26 6.57 6.88
N ASN A 3 9.09 6.37 8.19
CA ASN A 3 8.03 7.00 8.99
C ASN A 3 8.08 8.55 8.94
N SER A 4 9.28 9.15 8.87
CA SER A 4 9.45 10.60 8.75
C SER A 4 8.89 11.12 7.42
N GLU A 5 9.17 10.43 6.31
CA GLU A 5 8.70 10.79 4.97
C GLU A 5 7.18 10.71 4.88
N LEU A 6 6.60 9.64 5.42
CA LEU A 6 5.13 9.48 5.47
C LEU A 6 4.48 10.59 6.30
N LYS A 7 5.06 10.96 7.45
CA LYS A 7 4.55 12.07 8.27
C LYS A 7 4.60 13.41 7.53
N GLU A 8 5.72 13.72 6.87
CA GLU A 8 5.86 14.94 6.08
C GLU A 8 4.81 15.02 4.97
N TYR A 9 4.57 13.91 4.27
CA TYR A 9 3.53 13.83 3.26
C TYR A 9 2.12 14.03 3.86
N LEU A 10 1.78 13.33 4.94
CA LEU A 10 0.46 13.43 5.58
C LEU A 10 0.19 14.84 6.13
N ASN A 11 1.22 15.54 6.63
CA ASN A 11 1.10 16.91 7.12
C ASN A 11 0.76 17.94 6.01
N THR A 12 0.81 17.56 4.72
CA THR A 12 0.35 18.42 3.62
C THR A 12 -1.17 18.45 3.47
N PHE A 13 -1.88 17.54 4.14
CA PHE A 13 -3.33 17.44 4.16
C PHE A 13 -3.91 17.96 5.49
N SER A 14 -5.21 18.23 5.53
CA SER A 14 -5.91 18.54 6.78
C SER A 14 -5.91 17.32 7.72
N ASP A 15 -5.80 17.57 9.04
CA ASP A 15 -5.90 16.51 10.06
C ASP A 15 -7.19 15.67 9.96
N ASP A 16 -8.28 16.28 9.46
CA ASP A 16 -9.59 15.62 9.28
C ASP A 16 -9.77 15.01 7.87
N ALA A 17 -8.75 15.06 7.01
CA ALA A 17 -8.83 14.50 5.68
C ALA A 17 -8.99 12.96 5.73
N PRO A 18 -9.86 12.37 4.89
CA PRO A 18 -9.99 10.93 4.84
C PRO A 18 -8.71 10.29 4.27
N ILE A 19 -8.24 9.22 4.91
CA ILE A 19 -7.16 8.39 4.39
C ILE A 19 -7.77 7.27 3.57
N SER A 20 -7.37 7.18 2.30
CA SER A 20 -7.72 6.08 1.41
C SER A 20 -6.51 5.16 1.22
N VAL A 21 -6.75 3.85 1.24
CA VAL A 21 -5.74 2.83 0.96
C VAL A 21 -6.26 1.96 -0.17
N ILE A 22 -5.40 1.69 -1.16
CA ILE A 22 -5.70 0.79 -2.27
C ILE A 22 -4.71 -0.36 -2.17
N LEU A 23 -5.23 -1.59 -2.17
CA LEU A 23 -4.42 -2.80 -2.27
C LEU A 23 -4.41 -3.26 -3.72
N ALA A 24 -3.22 -3.29 -4.32
CA ALA A 24 -3.09 -3.52 -5.75
C ALA A 24 -1.83 -4.31 -6.09
N ASN A 25 -1.89 -5.02 -7.21
CA ASN A 25 -0.74 -5.47 -7.96
C ASN A 25 -0.71 -4.72 -9.30
N PRO A 26 -0.03 -3.55 -9.35
CA PRO A 26 0.09 -2.74 -10.55
C PRO A 26 0.54 -3.56 -11.76
N ARG A 27 1.61 -4.36 -11.63
CA ARG A 27 2.15 -5.17 -12.74
C ARG A 27 1.18 -6.19 -13.33
N LYS A 28 0.23 -6.69 -12.53
CA LYS A 28 -0.85 -7.59 -13.00
C LYS A 28 -2.11 -6.83 -13.43
N ARG A 29 -2.15 -5.51 -13.26
CA ARG A 29 -3.32 -4.66 -13.45
C ARG A 29 -4.54 -5.14 -12.64
N LYS A 30 -4.28 -5.58 -11.40
CA LYS A 30 -5.28 -6.11 -10.46
C LYS A 30 -5.34 -5.29 -9.19
N ARG A 31 -6.54 -5.04 -8.69
CA ARG A 31 -6.76 -4.55 -7.32
C ARG A 31 -7.46 -5.61 -6.48
N TYR A 32 -7.30 -5.50 -5.17
CA TYR A 32 -7.91 -6.39 -4.21
C TYR A 32 -8.89 -5.60 -3.37
N GLU A 33 -10.07 -6.16 -3.17
CA GLU A 33 -11.03 -5.61 -2.22
C GLU A 33 -10.42 -5.58 -0.83
N ILE A 34 -10.66 -4.49 -0.10
CA ILE A 34 -10.27 -4.36 1.30
C ILE A 34 -11.52 -4.61 2.13
N THR A 35 -11.57 -5.74 2.83
CA THR A 35 -12.74 -6.09 3.67
C THR A 35 -12.58 -5.60 5.10
N GLY A 36 -11.35 -5.25 5.50
CA GLY A 36 -11.04 -4.69 6.82
C GLY A 36 -9.66 -4.05 6.85
N THR A 37 -9.51 -3.00 7.64
CA THR A 37 -8.24 -2.31 7.88
C THR A 37 -8.05 -2.15 9.38
N PHE A 38 -6.89 -2.57 9.89
CA PHE A 38 -6.56 -2.53 11.31
C PHE A 38 -5.20 -1.87 11.51
N CYS A 39 -5.07 -1.05 12.54
CA CYS A 39 -3.78 -0.49 12.94
C CYS A 39 -3.30 -1.23 14.19
N VAL A 40 -2.22 -2.00 14.06
CA VAL A 40 -1.61 -2.71 15.19
C VAL A 40 -0.58 -1.79 15.83
N LYS A 41 -0.80 -1.46 17.11
CA LYS A 41 0.03 -0.50 17.86
C LYS A 41 1.08 -1.16 18.75
N ASP A 42 0.92 -2.45 19.04
CA ASP A 42 1.71 -3.15 20.07
C ASP A 42 3.00 -3.78 19.52
N LEU A 43 3.29 -3.65 18.22
CA LEU A 43 4.47 -4.23 17.56
C LEU A 43 5.71 -3.33 17.58
N GLY A 44 5.71 -2.25 18.38
CA GLY A 44 6.84 -1.31 18.49
C GLY A 44 7.05 -0.39 17.27
N GLN A 45 6.34 -0.65 16.17
CA GLN A 45 6.31 0.14 14.95
C GLN A 45 4.85 0.22 14.42
N PRO A 46 4.48 1.26 13.67
CA PRO A 46 3.14 1.36 13.08
C PRO A 46 2.96 0.27 12.02
N VAL A 47 2.02 -0.66 12.26
CA VAL A 47 1.69 -1.73 11.33
C VAL A 47 0.24 -1.59 10.89
N PHE A 48 0.01 -1.53 9.58
CA PHE A 48 -1.31 -1.61 8.98
C PHE A 48 -1.57 -3.05 8.53
N CYS A 49 -2.60 -3.68 9.08
CA CYS A 49 -3.08 -4.97 8.63
C CYS A 49 -4.30 -4.76 7.73
N ILE A 50 -4.24 -5.29 6.52
CA ILE A 50 -5.31 -5.17 5.52
C ILE A 50 -5.84 -6.58 5.28
N GLU A 51 -7.13 -6.77 5.51
CA GLU A 51 -7.81 -8.01 5.16
C GLU A 51 -8.15 -7.99 3.67
N VAL A 52 -7.62 -8.99 2.96
CA VAL A 52 -7.67 -9.07 1.50
C VAL A 52 -8.90 -9.85 1.06
N GLY A 53 -9.78 -9.18 0.34
CA GLY A 53 -10.96 -9.75 -0.29
C GLY A 53 -10.70 -10.20 -1.73
N LYS A 54 -11.72 -10.05 -2.57
CA LYS A 54 -11.69 -10.53 -3.96
C LYS A 54 -10.72 -9.74 -4.83
N GLU A 55 -10.01 -10.45 -5.71
CA GLU A 55 -9.25 -9.84 -6.82
C GLU A 55 -10.20 -9.35 -7.93
N VAL A 56 -10.01 -8.12 -8.37
CA VAL A 56 -10.75 -7.51 -9.48
C VAL A 56 -9.81 -6.77 -10.42
N ASP A 57 -10.24 -6.61 -11.68
CA ASP A 57 -9.50 -5.82 -12.66
C ASP A 57 -9.47 -4.34 -12.29
N MET A 58 -8.34 -3.71 -12.55
CA MET A 58 -8.21 -2.25 -12.47
C MET A 58 -9.02 -1.58 -13.57
N ASP A 59 -9.56 -0.41 -13.29
CA ASP A 59 -10.15 0.45 -14.31
C ASP A 59 -9.09 1.26 -15.10
N ALA A 60 -9.53 2.00 -16.12
CA ALA A 60 -8.63 2.73 -17.00
C ALA A 60 -7.84 3.84 -16.29
N GLU A 61 -8.41 4.45 -15.24
CA GLU A 61 -7.75 5.50 -14.46
C GLU A 61 -6.67 4.90 -13.57
N GLU A 62 -6.99 3.78 -12.90
CA GLU A 62 -6.06 3.02 -12.07
C GLU A 62 -4.87 2.47 -12.89
N ILE A 63 -5.13 1.98 -14.11
CA ILE A 63 -4.08 1.51 -15.03
C ILE A 63 -3.15 2.67 -15.42
N ALA A 64 -3.70 3.83 -15.79
CA ALA A 64 -2.91 4.99 -16.18
C ALA A 64 -2.01 5.50 -15.02
N ALA A 65 -2.55 5.56 -13.81
CA ALA A 65 -1.81 5.93 -12.61
C ALA A 65 -0.67 4.93 -12.30
N CYS A 66 -0.92 3.63 -12.49
CA CYS A 66 0.09 2.59 -12.35
C CYS A 66 1.20 2.73 -13.38
N GLU A 67 0.86 2.99 -14.64
CA GLU A 67 1.84 3.17 -15.73
C GLU A 67 2.72 4.41 -15.57
N GLU A 68 2.19 5.50 -15.00
CA GLU A 68 2.98 6.67 -14.64
C GLU A 68 3.93 6.38 -13.47
N SER A 69 3.43 5.67 -12.46
CA SER A 69 4.22 5.33 -11.26
C SER A 69 5.32 4.30 -11.58
N GLU A 70 5.03 3.30 -12.41
CA GLU A 70 5.98 2.26 -12.84
C GLU A 70 7.16 2.84 -13.62
N ARG A 71 6.94 3.90 -14.41
CA ARG A 71 8.02 4.63 -15.10
C ARG A 71 9.05 5.24 -14.13
N ASN A 72 8.69 5.39 -12.86
CA ASN A 72 9.53 5.96 -11.80
C ASN A 72 9.92 4.92 -10.72
N ALA A 73 9.56 3.63 -10.87
CA ALA A 73 9.51 2.67 -9.76
C ALA A 73 10.72 1.73 -9.62
N ASP A 74 11.66 1.72 -10.56
CA ASP A 74 12.76 0.72 -10.54
C ASP A 74 13.77 0.90 -9.39
N ASP A 75 13.66 1.96 -8.55
CA ASP A 75 14.63 2.29 -7.48
C ASP A 75 13.99 2.64 -6.11
N LEU A 76 12.78 2.18 -5.78
CA LEU A 76 12.14 2.52 -4.50
C LEU A 76 12.68 1.70 -3.31
N GLU A 77 13.71 2.24 -2.64
CA GLU A 77 14.34 1.68 -1.44
C GLU A 77 13.31 1.46 -0.30
N GLY A 78 13.22 0.22 0.18
CA GLY A 78 12.37 -0.18 1.31
C GLY A 78 10.93 -0.60 0.96
N GLN A 79 10.66 -1.01 -0.28
CA GLN A 79 9.52 -1.91 -0.54
C GLN A 79 9.83 -3.27 0.10
N MET A 80 8.97 -3.72 1.02
CA MET A 80 9.09 -5.03 1.65
C MET A 80 8.68 -6.10 0.65
N GLU A 81 9.53 -7.10 0.42
CA GLU A 81 9.14 -8.29 -0.30
C GLU A 81 8.54 -9.29 0.68
N ILE A 82 7.47 -10.00 0.29
CA ILE A 82 6.83 -10.99 1.16
C ILE A 82 7.79 -12.12 1.57
N THR A 83 8.88 -12.30 0.82
CA THR A 83 9.98 -13.22 1.10
C THR A 83 10.85 -12.81 2.29
N ASP A 84 10.74 -11.57 2.76
CA ASP A 84 11.50 -11.06 3.90
C ASP A 84 11.07 -11.68 5.24
N PHE A 85 9.90 -12.34 5.27
CA PHE A 85 9.35 -13.03 6.44
C PHE A 85 8.89 -14.45 6.09
N PRO A 86 9.81 -15.42 5.95
CA PRO A 86 9.47 -16.79 5.57
C PRO A 86 8.57 -17.51 6.61
N GLU A 87 8.54 -17.04 7.85
CA GLU A 87 7.74 -17.60 8.95
C GLU A 87 6.23 -17.30 8.85
N VAL A 88 5.82 -16.35 8.00
CA VAL A 88 4.40 -16.01 7.78
C VAL A 88 3.87 -16.49 6.42
N LEU A 89 4.68 -17.26 5.68
CA LEU A 89 4.23 -17.97 4.50
C LEU A 89 3.41 -19.21 4.94
N PRO A 90 2.20 -19.42 4.38
CA PRO A 90 1.35 -20.56 4.72
C PRO A 90 1.94 -21.91 4.30
#